data_AF-A0A096M1D2-F1
#
_entry.id   AF-A0A096M1D2-F1
#
_cell.length_a   1.000
_cell.length_b   1.000
_cell.length_c   1.000
_cell.angle_alpha   90.00
_cell.angle_beta   90.00
_cell.angle_gamma   90.00
#
_symmetry.space_group_name_H-M   'P 1'
#
loop_
_entity.id
_entity.type
_entity.pdbx_description
1 polymer ?
#
loop_
_entity_poly.entity_id
_entity_poly.type
_entity_poly.pdbx_seq_one_letter_code
_entity_poly.pdbx_strand_id
1 'polypeptide(L)'
;AKNIDLLAFDPDGDEVRCRYGNTSDSECNPCSPPSVLSVSSNCSLSFSPTYSNSELPYAVQLVIEDFPTQDINLIQTDGSQEVKTTNDAISKIPLQFVLKVGPPVPSCAKGDYLPRFLSPTPEHRAQLYAPAGQTLVINIRAEATQSNKSITGLLYSGPHNAVKASLGSGSFSLTWTPSASEDGQSHPICFVVQANYLTTSLHSDLRCVIVTV
;
A
#
# COMPACT_ATOMS: atom_id res chain seq x y z
N ALA A 1 15.33 -5.88 -10.93
CA ALA A 1 14.53 -4.75 -10.43
C ALA A 1 13.78 -5.21 -9.17
N LYS A 2 13.53 -4.30 -8.21
CA LYS A 2 12.67 -4.55 -7.05
C LYS A 2 11.27 -4.07 -7.39
N ASN A 3 10.27 -4.93 -7.24
CA ASN A 3 8.88 -4.56 -7.43
C ASN A 3 8.25 -4.19 -6.08
N ILE A 4 7.42 -3.15 -6.11
CA ILE A 4 6.66 -2.63 -4.98
C ILE A 4 5.20 -2.62 -5.45
N ASP A 5 4.42 -3.57 -4.94
CA ASP A 5 3.00 -3.64 -5.26
C ASP A 5 2.24 -2.61 -4.43
N LEU A 6 1.63 -1.64 -5.11
CA LEU A 6 0.76 -0.66 -4.48
C LEU A 6 -0.56 -1.33 -4.13
N LEU A 7 -1.22 -0.84 -3.07
CA LEU A 7 -2.59 -1.27 -2.82
C LEU A 7 -3.52 -0.59 -3.83
N ALA A 8 -3.96 -1.39 -4.79
CA ALA A 8 -5.11 -1.13 -5.64
C ALA A 8 -6.16 -2.19 -5.28
N PHE A 9 -7.09 -1.82 -4.40
CA PHE A 9 -8.22 -2.64 -4.00
C PHE A 9 -9.48 -1.89 -4.35
N ASP A 10 -10.30 -2.53 -5.18
CA ASP A 10 -11.64 -2.07 -5.44
C ASP A 10 -12.66 -2.98 -4.71
N PRO A 11 -13.56 -2.42 -3.87
CA PRO A 11 -14.52 -3.20 -3.10
C PRO A 11 -15.63 -3.88 -3.91
N ASP A 12 -16.03 -3.35 -5.06
CA ASP A 12 -17.15 -3.87 -5.86
C ASP A 12 -16.73 -4.77 -7.03
N GLY A 13 -15.42 -4.89 -7.24
CA GLY A 13 -14.79 -5.85 -8.15
C GLY A 13 -14.37 -5.25 -9.48
N ASP A 14 -14.38 -3.92 -9.61
CA ASP A 14 -13.93 -3.22 -10.79
C ASP A 14 -12.41 -3.33 -11.00
N GLU A 15 -11.99 -3.11 -12.25
CA GLU A 15 -10.60 -3.27 -12.65
C GLU A 15 -9.82 -1.99 -12.34
N VAL A 16 -9.03 -2.03 -11.27
CA VAL A 16 -8.11 -0.93 -10.97
C VAL A 16 -6.85 -0.99 -11.82
N ARG A 17 -6.56 0.09 -12.53
CA ARG A 17 -5.32 0.26 -13.29
C ARG A 17 -4.51 1.45 -12.80
N CYS A 18 -3.19 1.39 -12.97
CA CYS A 18 -2.29 2.49 -12.65
C CYS A 18 -1.47 2.94 -13.85
N ARG A 19 -1.22 4.24 -13.91
CA ARG A 19 -0.29 4.87 -14.86
C ARG A 19 0.40 6.08 -14.26
N TYR A 20 1.44 6.59 -14.92
CA TYR A 20 1.97 7.91 -14.59
C TYR A 20 0.92 8.99 -14.91
N GLY A 21 0.95 10.06 -14.13
CA GLY A 21 0.10 11.22 -14.39
C GLY A 21 0.48 11.93 -15.69
N ASN A 22 -0.51 12.63 -16.25
CA ASN A 22 -0.40 13.39 -17.47
C ASN A 22 -0.49 14.90 -17.18
N THR A 23 0.42 15.68 -17.78
CA THR A 23 0.45 17.13 -17.60
C THR A 23 -0.76 17.79 -18.25
N SER A 24 -1.23 17.27 -19.39
CA SER A 24 -2.42 17.79 -20.08
C SER A 24 -3.69 17.70 -19.23
N ASP A 25 -3.75 16.70 -18.36
CA ASP A 25 -4.88 16.45 -17.46
C ASP A 25 -4.68 17.07 -16.07
N SER A 26 -3.61 17.86 -15.88
CA SER A 26 -3.24 18.49 -14.60
C SER A 26 -3.06 17.49 -13.44
N GLU A 27 -2.68 16.24 -13.74
CA GLU A 27 -2.52 15.18 -12.73
C GLU A 27 -1.15 15.26 -12.01
N CYS A 28 -0.18 15.95 -12.62
CA CYS A 28 1.13 16.26 -12.04
C CYS A 28 1.77 17.50 -12.69
N ASN A 29 2.75 18.09 -11.99
CA ASN A 29 3.53 19.21 -12.50
C ASN A 29 4.94 19.26 -11.87
N PRO A 30 6.02 18.99 -12.64
CA PRO A 30 6.03 18.37 -13.96
C PRO A 30 5.67 16.87 -13.88
N CYS A 31 5.18 16.28 -14.97
CA CYS A 31 4.98 14.82 -15.07
C CYS A 31 6.22 14.14 -15.65
N SER A 32 7.33 14.21 -14.92
CA SER A 32 8.62 13.64 -15.33
C SER A 32 8.96 12.44 -14.45
N PRO A 33 8.48 11.21 -14.76
CA PRO A 33 8.78 10.05 -13.95
C PRO A 33 10.30 9.76 -13.95
N PRO A 34 10.89 9.39 -12.80
CA PRO A 34 12.30 9.03 -12.73
C PRO A 34 12.63 7.85 -13.64
N SER A 35 13.74 7.91 -14.38
CA SER A 35 14.15 6.86 -15.34
C SER A 35 14.45 5.50 -14.70
N VAL A 36 14.65 5.47 -13.39
CA VAL A 36 14.87 4.25 -12.59
C VAL A 36 13.58 3.60 -12.13
N LEU A 37 12.43 4.22 -12.39
CA LEU A 37 11.11 3.74 -12.05
C LEU A 37 10.32 3.40 -13.30
N SER A 38 9.51 2.35 -13.21
CA SER A 38 8.47 2.03 -14.18
C SER A 38 7.24 1.52 -13.47
N VAL A 39 6.05 1.97 -13.86
CA VAL A 39 4.77 1.48 -13.34
C VAL A 39 4.10 0.60 -14.38
N SER A 40 3.53 -0.52 -13.94
CA SER A 40 2.65 -1.36 -14.75
C SER A 40 1.18 -1.07 -14.47
N SER A 41 0.31 -1.46 -15.41
CA SER A 41 -1.14 -1.26 -15.29
C SER A 41 -1.74 -1.93 -14.05
N ASN A 42 -1.19 -3.04 -13.58
CA ASN A 42 -1.63 -3.72 -12.35
C ASN A 42 -1.13 -3.05 -11.04
N CYS A 43 -0.71 -1.79 -11.09
CA CYS A 43 -0.27 -1.02 -9.93
C CYS A 43 0.99 -1.57 -9.22
N SER A 44 1.89 -2.19 -9.98
CA SER A 44 3.23 -2.55 -9.50
C SER A 44 4.26 -1.50 -9.93
N LEU A 45 4.98 -0.94 -8.96
CA LEU A 45 6.09 -0.01 -9.19
C LEU A 45 7.41 -0.79 -9.20
N SER A 46 8.04 -0.87 -10.35
CA SER A 46 9.37 -1.48 -10.48
C SER A 46 10.46 -0.43 -10.33
N PHE A 47 11.46 -0.74 -9.51
CA PHE A 47 12.65 0.05 -9.29
C PHE A 47 13.89 -0.69 -9.80
N SER A 48 14.63 -0.02 -10.68
CA SER A 48 15.93 -0.47 -11.18
C SER A 48 17.04 0.19 -10.36
N PRO A 49 17.81 -0.57 -9.58
CA PRO A 49 18.77 0.00 -8.64
C PRO A 49 19.91 0.72 -9.35
N THR A 50 20.22 1.92 -8.85
CA THR A 50 21.46 2.64 -9.16
C THR A 50 22.41 2.51 -7.98
N TYR A 51 23.70 2.26 -8.24
CA TYR A 51 24.70 2.26 -7.17
C TYR A 51 24.89 3.68 -6.63
N SER A 52 24.44 3.90 -5.40
CA SER A 52 24.59 5.15 -4.65
C SER A 52 24.92 4.83 -3.19
N ASN A 53 25.85 5.58 -2.59
CA ASN A 53 26.19 5.46 -1.17
C ASN A 53 25.37 6.44 -0.29
N SER A 54 24.47 7.21 -0.90
CA SER A 54 23.57 8.14 -0.20
C SER A 54 22.11 7.74 -0.40
N GLU A 55 21.26 8.14 0.54
CA GLU A 55 19.81 8.08 0.37
C GLU A 55 19.38 9.00 -0.79
N LEU A 56 18.60 8.46 -1.72
CA LEU A 56 18.09 9.19 -2.87
C LEU A 56 16.55 9.21 -2.86
N PRO A 57 15.94 10.41 -2.91
CA PRO A 57 14.49 10.53 -3.08
C PRO A 57 14.09 10.50 -4.55
N TYR A 58 13.03 9.76 -4.85
CA TYR A 58 12.38 9.73 -6.16
C TYR A 58 10.91 10.13 -6.01
N ALA A 59 10.51 11.18 -6.71
CA ALA A 59 9.10 11.56 -6.79
C ALA A 59 8.34 10.53 -7.61
N VAL A 60 7.28 9.97 -7.04
CA VAL A 60 6.35 9.07 -7.72
C VAL A 60 5.03 9.80 -7.87
N GLN A 61 4.56 9.97 -9.10
CA GLN A 61 3.33 10.69 -9.43
C GLN A 61 2.50 9.82 -10.37
N LEU A 62 1.53 9.12 -9.78
CA LEU A 62 0.68 8.15 -10.46
C LEU A 62 -0.77 8.62 -10.47
N VAL A 63 -1.57 7.97 -11.30
CA VAL A 63 -3.02 8.00 -11.24
C VAL A 63 -3.49 6.57 -11.09
N ILE A 64 -4.32 6.35 -10.08
CA ILE A 64 -5.07 5.12 -9.90
C ILE A 64 -6.43 5.35 -10.55
N GLU A 65 -6.78 4.48 -11.48
CA GLU A 65 -7.96 4.58 -12.32
C GLU A 65 -8.81 3.34 -12.12
N ASP A 66 -10.11 3.54 -12.10
CA ASP A 66 -11.11 2.52 -11.83
C ASP A 66 -11.94 2.27 -13.10
N PHE A 67 -12.05 1.03 -13.55
CA PHE A 67 -12.68 0.66 -14.82
C PHE A 67 -13.75 -0.39 -14.61
N PRO A 68 -14.93 -0.24 -15.23
CA PRO A 68 -15.99 -1.21 -15.07
C PRO A 68 -15.60 -2.51 -15.77
N THR A 69 -16.02 -3.64 -15.21
CA THR A 69 -15.79 -4.97 -15.83
C THR A 69 -16.65 -5.24 -17.08
N GLN A 70 -17.67 -4.41 -17.31
CA GLN A 70 -18.58 -4.46 -18.45
C GLN A 70 -19.06 -3.05 -18.80
N ASP A 71 -19.67 -2.85 -19.97
CA ASP A 71 -20.23 -1.54 -20.30
C ASP A 71 -21.37 -1.18 -19.33
N ILE A 72 -21.32 0.00 -18.73
CA ILE A 72 -22.29 0.48 -17.75
C ILE A 72 -22.92 1.80 -18.18
N ASN A 73 -24.12 2.07 -17.66
CA ASN A 73 -24.75 3.38 -17.72
C ASN A 73 -24.60 4.06 -16.34
N LEU A 74 -23.61 4.94 -16.23
CA LEU A 74 -23.30 5.66 -15.00
C LEU A 74 -24.31 6.80 -14.81
N ILE A 75 -25.01 6.78 -13.68
CA ILE A 75 -25.94 7.85 -13.29
C ILE A 75 -25.23 8.76 -12.30
N GLN A 76 -24.98 10.00 -12.72
CA GLN A 76 -24.32 11.01 -11.89
C GLN A 76 -25.28 11.53 -10.81
N THR A 77 -24.74 12.23 -9.81
CA THR A 77 -25.51 12.81 -8.71
C THR A 77 -26.52 13.87 -9.14
N ASP A 78 -26.30 14.51 -10.29
CA ASP A 78 -27.23 15.46 -10.91
C ASP A 78 -28.31 14.78 -11.77
N GLY A 79 -28.30 13.45 -11.85
CA GLY A 79 -29.21 12.62 -12.64
C GLY A 79 -28.83 12.49 -14.12
N SER A 80 -27.74 13.11 -14.57
CA SER A 80 -27.21 12.89 -15.92
C SER A 80 -26.68 11.46 -16.07
N GLN A 81 -26.73 10.96 -17.31
CA GLN A 81 -26.33 9.60 -17.64
C GLN A 81 -25.21 9.61 -18.66
N GLU A 82 -24.19 8.80 -18.41
CA GLU A 82 -23.05 8.60 -19.30
C GLU A 82 -22.80 7.10 -19.47
N VAL A 83 -22.59 6.66 -20.71
CA VAL A 83 -22.15 5.29 -20.96
C VAL A 83 -20.64 5.21 -20.74
N LYS A 84 -20.19 4.32 -19.86
CA LYS A 84 -18.78 3.98 -19.65
C LYS A 84 -18.52 2.59 -20.21
N THR A 85 -17.52 2.47 -21.07
CA THR A 85 -17.03 1.17 -21.52
C THR A 85 -15.96 0.63 -20.58
N THR A 86 -15.56 -0.63 -20.77
CA THR A 86 -14.40 -1.26 -20.07
C THR A 86 -13.05 -0.55 -20.26
N ASN A 87 -12.99 0.45 -21.15
CA ASN A 87 -11.81 1.29 -21.40
C ASN A 87 -11.98 2.73 -20.92
N ASP A 88 -13.15 3.08 -20.35
CA ASP A 88 -13.42 4.39 -19.81
C ASP A 88 -13.36 4.34 -18.29
N ALA A 89 -12.43 5.11 -17.70
CA ALA A 89 -12.33 5.17 -16.25
C ALA A 89 -13.59 5.80 -15.65
N ILE A 90 -14.17 5.15 -14.64
CA ILE A 90 -15.27 5.65 -13.80
C ILE A 90 -14.72 6.75 -12.90
N SER A 91 -13.57 6.48 -12.27
CA SER A 91 -12.92 7.40 -11.35
C SER A 91 -11.41 7.44 -11.56
N LYS A 92 -10.80 8.56 -11.17
CA LYS A 92 -9.35 8.80 -11.26
C LYS A 92 -8.86 9.48 -9.98
N ILE A 93 -7.87 8.89 -9.34
CA ILE A 93 -7.28 9.40 -8.10
C ILE A 93 -5.79 9.64 -8.32
N PRO A 94 -5.33 10.91 -8.35
CA PRO A 94 -3.90 11.22 -8.36
C PRO A 94 -3.24 10.78 -7.05
N LEU A 95 -2.19 9.97 -7.15
CA LEU A 95 -1.39 9.51 -6.02
C LEU A 95 0.05 10.02 -6.16
N GLN A 96 0.50 10.83 -5.20
CA GLN A 96 1.84 11.39 -5.20
C GLN A 96 2.56 11.09 -3.89
N PHE A 97 3.75 10.49 -3.97
CA PHE A 97 4.57 10.18 -2.80
C PHE A 97 6.06 10.17 -3.17
N VAL A 98 6.92 10.13 -2.14
CA VAL A 98 8.38 10.04 -2.32
C VAL A 98 8.84 8.64 -1.98
N LEU A 99 9.45 7.95 -2.95
CA LEU A 99 10.20 6.73 -2.70
C LEU A 99 11.62 7.12 -2.28
N LYS A 100 11.99 6.81 -1.04
CA LYS A 100 13.35 6.98 -0.54
C LYS A 100 14.11 5.67 -0.66
N VAL A 101 15.22 5.69 -1.40
CA VAL A 101 16.08 4.51 -1.57
C VAL A 101 17.35 4.73 -0.77
N GLY A 102 17.57 3.89 0.23
CA GLY A 102 18.79 3.89 1.04
C GLY A 102 20.00 3.30 0.31
N PRO A 103 21.20 3.44 0.89
CA PRO A 103 22.41 2.82 0.35
C PRO A 103 22.31 1.28 0.39
N PRO A 104 23.16 0.57 -0.37
CA PRO A 104 23.26 -0.88 -0.31
C PRO A 104 23.49 -1.39 1.11
N VAL A 105 22.74 -2.42 1.48
CA VAL A 105 22.97 -3.18 2.72
C VAL A 105 23.84 -4.40 2.44
N PRO A 106 24.57 -4.93 3.44
CA PRO A 106 25.42 -6.10 3.24
C PRO A 106 24.69 -7.35 2.73
N SER A 107 23.40 -7.49 3.05
CA SER A 107 22.54 -8.57 2.58
C SER A 107 21.11 -8.08 2.31
N CYS A 108 20.56 -8.49 1.17
CA CYS A 108 19.14 -8.26 0.82
C CYS A 108 18.25 -9.46 1.21
N ALA A 109 18.77 -10.46 1.91
CA ALA A 109 17.95 -11.56 2.39
C ALA A 109 16.93 -11.04 3.41
N LYS A 110 15.66 -11.43 3.23
CA LYS A 110 14.58 -11.02 4.13
C LYS A 110 14.86 -11.56 5.53
N GLY A 111 14.79 -10.70 6.53
CA GLY A 111 15.03 -11.04 7.92
C GLY A 111 16.47 -10.78 8.38
N ASP A 112 17.40 -10.43 7.49
CA ASP A 112 18.72 -9.93 7.89
C ASP A 112 18.62 -8.45 8.27
N TYR A 113 18.45 -7.59 7.27
CA TYR A 113 18.31 -6.14 7.43
C TYR A 113 16.91 -5.64 7.13
N LEU A 114 16.31 -6.14 6.04
CA LEU A 114 14.92 -5.85 5.68
C LEU A 114 13.99 -6.71 6.55
N PRO A 115 13.04 -6.11 7.28
CA PRO A 115 12.13 -6.88 8.12
C PRO A 115 11.34 -7.93 7.34
N ARG A 116 11.28 -9.14 7.87
CA ARG A 116 10.49 -10.25 7.35
C ARG A 116 9.34 -10.55 8.30
N PHE A 117 8.12 -10.64 7.77
CA PHE A 117 6.97 -11.08 8.57
C PHE A 117 7.08 -12.55 8.96
N LEU A 118 6.62 -12.84 10.17
CA LEU A 118 6.52 -14.17 10.77
C LEU A 118 5.07 -14.44 11.16
N SER A 119 4.73 -15.72 11.32
CA SER A 119 3.48 -16.11 11.98
C SER A 119 3.40 -15.49 13.40
N PRO A 120 2.24 -14.97 13.83
CA PRO A 120 0.89 -15.11 13.25
C PRO A 120 0.46 -13.96 12.32
N THR A 121 1.39 -13.20 11.75
CA THR A 121 1.03 -12.11 10.81
C THR A 121 0.21 -12.68 9.64
N PRO A 122 -0.98 -12.11 9.33
CA PRO A 122 -1.76 -12.56 8.19
C PRO A 122 -1.01 -12.42 6.87
N GLU A 123 -1.37 -13.26 5.91
CA GLU A 123 -0.84 -13.17 4.55
C GLU A 123 -1.35 -11.93 3.81
N HIS A 124 -0.67 -11.58 2.71
CA HIS A 124 -1.03 -10.41 1.92
C HIS A 124 -2.36 -10.73 1.21
N ARG A 125 -3.31 -9.78 1.27
CA ARG A 125 -4.71 -9.91 0.84
C ARG A 125 -5.50 -10.96 1.61
N ALA A 126 -5.09 -11.30 2.83
CA ALA A 126 -5.92 -12.15 3.69
C ALA A 126 -7.27 -11.47 3.96
N GLN A 127 -8.35 -12.25 3.82
CA GLN A 127 -9.71 -11.83 4.12
C GLN A 127 -9.99 -12.09 5.60
N LEU A 128 -10.36 -11.06 6.32
CA LEU A 128 -10.74 -11.09 7.72
C LEU A 128 -12.19 -10.66 7.87
N TYR A 129 -12.82 -11.10 8.94
CA TYR A 129 -14.20 -10.75 9.24
C TYR A 129 -14.30 -10.14 10.64
N ALA A 130 -15.04 -9.04 10.77
CA ALA A 130 -15.23 -8.34 12.02
C ALA A 130 -16.64 -7.75 12.09
N PRO A 131 -17.57 -8.37 12.83
CA PRO A 131 -18.93 -7.82 12.97
C PRO A 131 -18.91 -6.40 13.57
N ALA A 132 -19.91 -5.60 13.20
CA ALA A 132 -20.14 -4.31 13.84
C ALA A 132 -20.21 -4.44 15.37
N GLY A 133 -19.44 -3.57 16.06
CA GLY A 133 -19.32 -3.55 17.52
C GLY A 133 -18.37 -4.59 18.12
N GLN A 134 -17.79 -5.49 17.32
CA GLN A 134 -16.79 -6.47 17.79
C GLN A 134 -15.37 -6.04 17.41
N THR A 135 -14.45 -6.13 18.36
CA THR A 135 -13.05 -5.74 18.14
C THR A 135 -12.29 -6.85 17.43
N LEU A 136 -11.80 -6.55 16.22
CA LEU A 136 -10.80 -7.34 15.53
C LEU A 136 -9.41 -7.05 16.09
N VAL A 137 -8.59 -8.09 16.23
CA VAL A 137 -7.17 -7.99 16.61
C VAL A 137 -6.31 -8.65 15.54
N ILE A 138 -5.48 -7.85 14.87
CA ILE A 138 -4.47 -8.32 13.91
C ILE A 138 -3.12 -8.37 14.62
N ASN A 139 -2.63 -9.58 14.88
CA ASN A 139 -1.31 -9.78 15.47
C ASN A 139 -0.24 -9.76 14.39
N ILE A 140 0.78 -8.94 14.57
CA ILE A 140 1.86 -8.74 13.60
C ILE A 140 3.18 -9.06 14.29
N ARG A 141 3.98 -9.90 13.66
CA ARG A 141 5.32 -10.26 14.10
C ARG A 141 6.28 -10.19 12.92
N ALA A 142 7.44 -9.61 13.15
CA ALA A 142 8.51 -9.58 12.17
C ALA A 142 9.89 -9.74 12.84
N GLU A 143 10.91 -9.98 12.02
CA GLU A 143 12.30 -10.01 12.46
C GLU A 143 13.23 -9.32 11.45
N ALA A 144 14.32 -8.75 11.98
CA ALA A 144 15.50 -8.33 11.25
C ALA A 144 16.73 -8.53 12.17
N THR A 145 17.49 -9.60 11.98
CA THR A 145 18.48 -10.11 12.94
C THR A 145 19.78 -9.29 12.96
N GLN A 146 20.15 -8.71 11.82
CA GLN A 146 21.42 -7.99 11.62
C GLN A 146 21.28 -6.47 11.70
N SER A 147 20.06 -5.97 11.91
CA SER A 147 19.75 -4.55 12.13
C SER A 147 20.08 -4.13 13.56
N ASN A 148 20.83 -3.04 13.73
CA ASN A 148 21.16 -2.48 15.04
C ASN A 148 19.87 -1.95 15.72
N LYS A 149 19.35 -2.66 16.72
CA LYS A 149 17.98 -2.52 17.30
C LYS A 149 16.84 -3.01 16.36
N SER A 150 17.04 -4.19 15.78
CA SER A 150 16.09 -5.13 15.13
C SER A 150 14.84 -4.52 14.48
N ILE A 151 13.84 -4.05 15.23
CA ILE A 151 12.61 -3.43 14.72
C ILE A 151 12.26 -2.22 15.56
N THR A 152 11.96 -1.10 14.90
CA THR A 152 11.72 0.19 15.53
C THR A 152 10.26 0.63 15.53
N GLY A 153 9.43 0.10 14.63
CA GLY A 153 8.02 0.46 14.60
C GLY A 153 7.18 -0.24 13.53
N LEU A 154 5.88 0.04 13.61
CA LEU A 154 4.86 -0.34 12.64
C LEU A 154 4.23 0.94 12.07
N LEU A 155 4.20 1.05 10.76
CA LEU A 155 3.43 2.06 10.02
C LEU A 155 2.22 1.36 9.41
N TYR A 156 1.06 2.00 9.44
CA TYR A 156 -0.15 1.44 8.86
C TYR A 156 -1.05 2.52 8.25
N SER A 157 -1.92 2.08 7.36
CA SER A 157 -3.06 2.81 6.80
C SER A 157 -4.30 1.92 6.92
N GLY A 158 -5.45 2.50 7.23
CA GLY A 158 -6.69 1.78 7.46
C GLY A 158 -7.74 2.68 8.11
N PRO A 159 -8.81 2.10 8.69
CA PRO A 159 -9.85 2.85 9.38
C PRO A 159 -9.29 3.83 10.43
N HIS A 160 -9.89 5.02 10.51
CA HIS A 160 -9.40 6.13 11.33
C HIS A 160 -9.33 5.83 12.83
N ASN A 161 -10.19 4.93 13.32
CA ASN A 161 -10.27 4.49 14.71
C ASN A 161 -9.49 3.19 14.97
N ALA A 162 -8.75 2.67 13.99
CA ALA A 162 -7.82 1.57 14.23
C ALA A 162 -6.66 2.04 15.10
N VAL A 163 -6.26 1.23 16.08
CA VAL A 163 -5.23 1.55 17.07
C VAL A 163 -4.08 0.55 16.94
N LYS A 164 -2.85 1.04 16.90
CA LYS A 164 -1.65 0.20 16.99
C LYS A 164 -1.08 0.15 18.41
N ALA A 165 -0.58 -1.00 18.82
CA ALA A 165 0.21 -1.17 20.03
C ALA A 165 1.49 -1.95 19.74
N SER A 166 2.59 -1.57 20.40
CA SER A 166 3.84 -2.34 20.39
C SER A 166 3.81 -3.34 21.53
N LEU A 167 4.09 -4.60 21.23
CA LEU A 167 4.20 -5.69 22.20
C LEU A 167 5.67 -6.02 22.52
N GLY A 168 6.61 -5.26 21.94
CA GLY A 168 8.05 -5.48 22.08
C GLY A 168 8.60 -6.55 21.12
N SER A 169 9.93 -6.56 20.95
CA SER A 169 10.65 -7.60 20.19
C SER A 169 10.11 -7.84 18.76
N GLY A 170 9.76 -6.77 18.04
CA GLY A 170 9.23 -6.87 16.68
C GLY A 170 7.79 -7.37 16.58
N SER A 171 7.06 -7.39 17.70
CA SER A 171 5.65 -7.78 17.76
C SER A 171 4.75 -6.57 17.98
N PHE A 172 3.63 -6.53 17.29
CA PHE A 172 2.64 -5.46 17.33
C PHE A 172 1.22 -6.05 17.29
N SER A 173 0.26 -5.27 17.76
CA SER A 173 -1.16 -5.51 17.48
C SER A 173 -1.78 -4.29 16.80
N LEU A 174 -2.65 -4.55 15.84
CA LEU A 174 -3.58 -3.58 15.28
C LEU A 174 -4.99 -3.99 15.71
N THR A 175 -5.70 -3.09 16.40
CA THR A 175 -7.06 -3.33 16.85
C THR A 175 -8.02 -2.37 16.18
N TRP A 176 -9.16 -2.88 15.74
CA TRP A 176 -10.21 -2.07 15.14
C TRP A 176 -11.58 -2.61 15.52
N THR A 177 -12.51 -1.71 15.83
CA THR A 177 -13.91 -2.04 16.12
C THR A 177 -14.78 -1.31 15.11
N PRO A 178 -15.37 -2.03 14.14
CA PRO A 178 -16.27 -1.42 13.18
C PRO A 178 -17.54 -0.94 13.85
N SER A 179 -18.13 0.10 13.29
CA SER A 179 -19.43 0.66 13.65
C SER A 179 -20.54 0.04 12.82
N ALA A 180 -21.79 0.22 13.26
CA ALA A 180 -22.95 -0.28 12.51
C ALA A 180 -23.11 0.36 11.11
N SER A 181 -22.53 1.54 10.88
CA SER A 181 -22.54 2.17 9.55
C SER A 181 -21.57 1.54 8.56
N GLU A 182 -20.61 0.74 9.05
CA GLU A 182 -19.62 0.04 8.23
C GLU A 182 -20.10 -1.37 7.85
N ASP A 183 -21.27 -1.81 8.33
CA ASP A 183 -21.85 -3.13 8.04
C ASP A 183 -22.01 -3.37 6.53
N GLY A 184 -21.50 -4.51 6.05
CA GLY A 184 -21.48 -4.86 4.63
C GLY A 184 -20.38 -4.19 3.81
N GLN A 185 -19.52 -3.37 4.40
CA GLN A 185 -18.38 -2.74 3.72
C GLN A 185 -17.11 -3.59 3.83
N SER A 186 -16.17 -3.34 2.92
CA SER A 186 -14.84 -3.94 2.94
C SER A 186 -13.76 -2.86 3.12
N HIS A 187 -12.93 -3.03 4.15
CA HIS A 187 -11.91 -2.06 4.54
C HIS A 187 -10.50 -2.67 4.45
N PRO A 188 -9.63 -2.18 3.56
CA PRO A 188 -8.25 -2.61 3.54
C PRO A 188 -7.46 -1.99 4.70
N ILE A 189 -6.67 -2.80 5.39
CA ILE A 189 -5.69 -2.37 6.38
C ILE A 189 -4.30 -2.79 5.90
N CYS A 190 -3.46 -1.81 5.57
CA CYS A 190 -2.10 -2.03 5.10
C CYS A 190 -1.07 -1.61 6.13
N PHE A 191 0.02 -2.35 6.24
CA PHE A 191 1.08 -2.06 7.18
C PHE A 191 2.46 -2.50 6.68
N VAL A 192 3.48 -1.81 7.18
CA VAL A 192 4.90 -2.15 7.01
C VAL A 192 5.60 -2.09 8.36
N VAL A 193 6.55 -3.00 8.57
CA VAL A 193 7.43 -2.96 9.73
C VAL A 193 8.71 -2.24 9.37
N GLN A 194 9.16 -1.36 10.28
CA GLN A 194 10.37 -0.58 10.13
C GLN A 194 11.51 -1.15 10.97
N ALA A 195 12.68 -1.26 10.37
CA ALA A 195 13.95 -1.48 11.06
C ALA A 195 14.90 -0.32 10.75
N ASN A 196 15.89 -0.13 11.62
CA ASN A 196 16.96 0.84 11.39
C ASN A 196 18.28 0.11 11.15
N TYR A 197 18.99 0.54 10.11
CA TYR A 197 20.37 0.15 9.86
C TYR A 197 21.20 1.42 9.67
N LEU A 198 22.15 1.65 10.59
CA LEU A 198 22.89 2.91 10.68
C LEU A 198 21.91 4.10 10.75
N THR A 199 21.93 4.98 9.75
CA THR A 199 21.05 6.15 9.63
C THR A 199 19.85 5.94 8.71
N THR A 200 19.69 4.75 8.15
CA THR A 200 18.65 4.44 7.15
C THR A 200 17.53 3.61 7.77
N SER A 201 16.30 4.01 7.51
CA SER A 201 15.14 3.20 7.81
C SER A 201 14.85 2.23 6.66
N LEU A 202 14.74 0.95 7.00
CA LEU A 202 14.39 -0.13 6.09
C LEU A 202 12.97 -0.61 6.40
N HIS A 203 12.21 -0.94 5.36
CA HIS A 203 10.83 -1.41 5.49
C HIS A 203 10.71 -2.84 5.01
N SER A 204 9.76 -3.58 5.60
CA SER A 204 9.27 -4.84 5.04
C SER A 204 8.60 -4.61 3.69
N ASP A 205 8.28 -5.69 2.99
CA ASP A 205 7.26 -5.63 1.94
C ASP A 205 5.92 -5.12 2.53
N LEU A 206 5.07 -4.51 1.70
CA LEU A 206 3.74 -4.04 2.10
C LEU A 206 2.81 -5.24 2.37
N ARG A 207 2.20 -5.29 3.56
CA ARG A 207 1.19 -6.29 3.89
C ARG A 207 -0.16 -5.62 4.04
N CYS A 208 -1.14 -6.05 3.25
CA CYS A 208 -2.51 -5.56 3.36
C CYS A 208 -3.44 -6.72 3.66
N VAL A 209 -4.41 -6.51 4.53
CA VAL A 209 -5.53 -7.43 4.77
C VAL A 209 -6.82 -6.70 4.41
N ILE A 210 -7.84 -7.44 3.99
CA ILE A 210 -9.16 -6.88 3.70
C ILE A 210 -10.10 -7.36 4.81
N VAL A 211 -10.72 -6.42 5.51
CA VAL A 211 -11.67 -6.72 6.58
C VAL A 211 -13.07 -6.44 6.08
N THR A 212 -13.89 -7.48 6.00
CA THR A 212 -15.33 -7.34 5.75
C THR A 212 -16.06 -7.23 7.08
N VAL A 213 -17.02 -6.32 7.16
CA VAL A 213 -17.83 -6.06 8.35
C VAL A 213 -19.19 -6.72 8.23
#